data_AF-A0A1H6WS54-F1
#
_entry.id   AF-A0A1H6WS54-F1
#
_cell.length_a   1.000
_cell.length_b   1.000
_cell.length_c   1.000
_cell.angle_alpha   90.00
_cell.angle_beta   90.00
_cell.angle_gamma   90.00
#
_symmetry.space_group_name_H-M   'P 1'
#
loop_
_entity.id
_entity.type
_entity.pdbx_description
1 polymer ?
#
loop_
_entity_poly.entity_id
_entity_poly.type
_entity_poly.pdbx_seq_one_letter_code
_entity_poly.pdbx_strand_id
1 'polypeptide(L)'
;MKEQTKKTTTPPTQKSEVEQLKAQIKKLETQLNQQPQSLEEKIKFFQEKQEMIKRLSLLDKYADSLVKVGEELQKDHEEDEFLTDRYFLRISYKSTSYGSEQEALRIQNPKLIGEVLGFAIGKINEKRTELQTLINA
;
A
#
# COMPACT_ATOMS: atom_id res chain seq x y z
N MET A 1 0.98 -14.49 80.00
CA MET A 1 0.17 -15.31 79.07
C MET A 1 -1.00 -14.44 78.61
N LYS A 2 -1.23 -14.07 77.35
CA LYS A 2 -0.85 -14.59 76.03
C LYS A 2 -0.74 -13.41 75.06
N GLU A 3 0.31 -13.37 74.23
CA GLU A 3 0.39 -12.51 73.05
C GLU A 3 -0.56 -13.04 71.97
N GLN A 4 -1.46 -12.20 71.48
CA GLN A 4 -2.23 -12.48 70.27
C GLN A 4 -1.49 -11.93 69.06
N THR A 5 -0.95 -12.84 68.26
CA THR A 5 -0.44 -12.61 66.91
C THR A 5 -1.62 -12.35 65.96
N LYS A 6 -1.72 -11.13 65.44
CA LYS A 6 -2.70 -10.77 64.39
C LYS A 6 -2.09 -11.12 63.03
N LYS A 7 -2.56 -12.21 62.41
CA LYS A 7 -2.32 -12.51 61.00
C LYS A 7 -3.05 -11.49 60.15
N THR A 8 -2.32 -10.64 59.43
CA THR A 8 -2.87 -9.74 58.42
C THR A 8 -2.92 -10.49 57.09
N THR A 9 -4.09 -11.07 56.78
CA THR A 9 -4.41 -11.62 55.46
C THR A 9 -4.67 -10.48 54.47
N THR A 10 -3.82 -10.36 53.45
CA THR A 10 -4.02 -9.49 52.29
C THR A 10 -5.21 -10.01 51.45
N PRO A 11 -6.14 -9.16 50.98
CA PRO A 11 -7.32 -9.62 50.24
C PRO A 11 -6.97 -10.16 48.84
N PRO A 12 -7.69 -11.18 48.34
CA PRO A 12 -7.44 -11.82 47.03
C PRO A 12 -7.63 -10.91 45.81
N THR A 13 -8.28 -9.75 45.97
CA THR A 13 -8.58 -8.78 44.88
C THR A 13 -7.34 -8.09 44.32
N GLN A 14 -6.32 -7.82 45.15
CA GLN A 14 -5.10 -7.11 44.72
C GLN A 14 -4.21 -7.96 43.80
N LYS A 15 -4.24 -9.30 43.90
CA LYS A 15 -3.43 -10.17 43.03
C LYS A 15 -3.93 -10.19 41.59
N SER A 16 -5.26 -10.19 41.41
CA SER A 16 -5.91 -10.10 40.09
C SER A 16 -5.57 -8.79 39.37
N GLU A 17 -5.60 -7.68 40.11
CA GLU A 17 -5.33 -6.35 39.56
C GLU A 17 -3.85 -6.19 39.18
N VAL A 18 -2.94 -6.74 39.98
CA VAL A 18 -1.50 -6.76 39.69
C VAL A 18 -1.17 -7.64 38.48
N GLU A 19 -1.86 -8.77 38.29
CA GLU A 19 -1.68 -9.61 37.09
C GLU A 19 -2.21 -8.94 35.82
N GLN A 20 -3.36 -8.25 35.90
CA GLN A 20 -3.89 -7.45 34.79
C GLN A 20 -2.96 -6.30 34.42
N LEU A 21 -2.41 -5.59 35.41
CA LEU A 21 -1.42 -4.53 35.19
C LEU A 21 -0.12 -5.06 34.57
N LYS A 22 0.38 -6.21 35.01
CA LYS A 22 1.55 -6.86 34.38
C LYS A 22 1.29 -7.24 32.92
N ALA A 23 0.09 -7.75 32.62
CA ALA A 23 -0.30 -8.07 31.25
C ALA A 23 -0.38 -6.80 30.37
N GLN A 24 -0.90 -5.70 30.92
CA GLN A 24 -0.94 -4.40 30.23
C GLN A 24 0.46 -3.83 30.01
N ILE A 25 1.33 -3.86 31.01
CA ILE A 25 2.73 -3.40 30.89
C ILE A 25 3.45 -4.21 29.82
N LYS A 26 3.34 -5.54 29.84
CA LYS A 26 3.98 -6.39 28.83
C LYS A 26 3.48 -6.10 27.42
N LYS A 27 2.19 -5.79 27.27
CA LYS A 27 1.58 -5.39 25.99
C LYS A 27 2.10 -4.01 25.53
N LEU A 28 2.20 -3.05 26.45
CA LEU A 28 2.74 -1.72 26.19
C LEU A 28 4.24 -1.75 25.85
N GLU A 29 5.04 -2.55 26.54
CA GLU A 29 6.46 -2.77 26.25
C GLU A 29 6.66 -3.40 24.88
N THR A 30 5.80 -4.35 24.49
CA THR A 30 5.86 -4.96 23.16
C THR A 30 5.54 -3.93 22.08
N GLN A 31 4.56 -3.04 22.31
CA GLN A 31 4.25 -1.93 21.42
C GLN A 31 5.36 -0.86 21.37
N LEU A 32 6.02 -0.60 22.50
CA LEU A 32 7.11 0.37 22.61
C LEU A 32 8.38 -0.12 21.89
N ASN A 33 8.66 -1.41 21.93
CA ASN A 33 9.78 -2.04 21.23
C ASN A 33 9.55 -2.17 19.72
N GLN A 34 8.31 -2.06 19.26
CA GLN A 34 7.98 -1.98 17.83
C GLN A 34 8.18 -0.56 17.26
N GLN A 35 8.34 0.44 18.12
CA GLN A 35 8.63 1.81 17.68
C GLN A 35 10.15 2.03 17.61
N PRO A 36 10.63 2.79 16.61
CA PRO A 36 12.05 3.15 16.52
C PRO A 36 12.48 3.90 17.80
N GLN A 37 13.53 3.42 18.46
CA GLN A 37 13.91 3.89 19.80
C GLN A 37 14.93 5.03 19.72
N SER A 38 15.80 5.01 18.71
CA SER A 38 16.76 6.08 18.46
C SER A 38 16.20 7.18 17.56
N LEU A 39 16.80 8.37 17.61
CA LEU A 39 16.42 9.49 16.75
C LEU A 39 16.70 9.18 15.26
N GLU A 40 17.77 8.46 14.98
CA GLU A 40 18.17 8.03 13.63
C GLU A 40 17.21 6.99 13.06
N GLU A 41 16.80 6.01 13.88
CA GLU A 41 15.78 5.03 13.51
C GLU A 41 14.44 5.70 13.24
N LYS A 42 14.05 6.70 14.04
CA LYS A 42 12.85 7.50 13.81
C LYS A 42 12.93 8.25 12.49
N ILE A 43 14.05 8.92 12.21
CA ILE A 43 14.25 9.66 10.95
C ILE A 43 14.13 8.71 9.76
N LYS A 44 14.81 7.56 9.79
CA LYS A 44 14.78 6.58 8.71
C LYS A 44 13.38 6.02 8.49
N PHE A 45 12.69 5.64 9.57
CA PHE A 45 11.31 5.14 9.52
C PHE A 45 10.36 6.16 8.86
N PHE A 46 10.43 7.44 9.26
CA PHE A 46 9.58 8.47 8.67
C PHE A 46 9.95 8.79 7.22
N GLN A 47 11.24 8.73 6.84
CA GLN A 47 11.68 8.90 5.45
C GLN A 47 11.13 7.79 4.55
N GLU A 48 11.23 6.52 4.98
CA GLU A 48 10.68 5.38 4.25
C GLU A 48 9.16 5.49 4.12
N LYS A 49 8.46 5.87 5.20
CA LYS A 49 7.02 6.11 5.18
C LYS A 49 6.62 7.23 4.22
N GLN A 50 7.36 8.34 4.20
CA GLN A 50 7.12 9.43 3.25
C GLN A 50 7.32 8.99 1.80
N GLU A 51 8.34 8.18 1.52
CA GLU A 51 8.59 7.63 0.19
C GLU A 51 7.46 6.69 -0.25
N MET A 52 6.95 5.84 0.65
CA MET A 52 5.79 4.99 0.37
C MET A 52 4.53 5.83 0.07
N ILE A 53 4.29 6.90 0.82
CA ILE A 53 3.17 7.82 0.58
C ILE A 53 3.29 8.49 -0.80
N LYS A 54 4.49 8.93 -1.20
CA LYS A 54 4.73 9.51 -2.52
C LYS A 54 4.43 8.51 -3.65
N ARG A 55 4.88 7.26 -3.49
CA ARG A 55 4.60 6.18 -4.45
C ARG A 55 3.12 5.87 -4.53
N LEU A 56 2.42 5.84 -3.40
CA LEU A 56 0.97 5.65 -3.37
C LEU A 56 0.25 6.78 -4.13
N SER A 57 0.61 8.04 -3.86
CA SER A 57 0.02 9.19 -4.57
C SER A 57 0.27 9.14 -6.09
N LEU A 58 1.42 8.64 -6.53
CA LEU A 58 1.71 8.45 -7.94
C LEU A 58 0.80 7.38 -8.57
N LEU A 59 0.63 6.24 -7.88
CA LEU A 59 -0.28 5.18 -8.32
C LEU A 59 -1.74 5.64 -8.36
N ASP A 60 -2.17 6.46 -7.41
CA ASP A 60 -3.51 7.06 -7.41
C ASP A 60 -3.72 7.89 -8.68
N LYS A 61 -2.77 8.77 -9.02
CA LYS A 61 -2.83 9.59 -10.24
C LYS A 61 -2.86 8.74 -11.50
N TYR A 62 -2.07 7.67 -11.58
CA TYR A 62 -2.09 6.77 -12.72
C TYR A 62 -3.43 6.05 -12.84
N ALA A 63 -3.99 5.53 -11.74
CA ALA A 63 -5.31 4.92 -11.77
C ALA A 63 -6.37 5.90 -12.29
N ASP A 64 -6.41 7.12 -11.75
CA ASP A 64 -7.38 8.15 -12.17
C ASP A 64 -7.23 8.53 -13.65
N SER A 65 -5.99 8.65 -14.13
CA SER A 65 -5.73 8.92 -15.55
C SER A 65 -6.18 7.78 -16.45
N LEU A 66 -5.87 6.53 -16.10
CA LEU A 66 -6.24 5.37 -16.92
C LEU A 66 -7.75 5.13 -16.92
N VAL A 67 -8.45 5.41 -15.82
CA VAL A 67 -9.92 5.35 -15.76
C VAL A 67 -10.54 6.33 -16.76
N LYS A 68 -10.07 7.58 -16.79
CA LYS A 68 -10.55 8.58 -17.77
C LYS A 68 -10.30 8.15 -19.21
N VAL A 69 -9.12 7.61 -19.51
CA VAL A 69 -8.82 7.08 -20.85
C VAL A 69 -9.74 5.91 -21.19
N GLY A 70 -10.03 5.04 -20.24
CA GLY A 70 -10.99 3.94 -20.42
C GLY A 70 -12.41 4.42 -20.75
N GLU A 71 -12.89 5.47 -20.07
CA GLU A 71 -14.19 6.10 -20.36
C GLU A 71 -14.24 6.72 -21.76
N GLU A 72 -13.15 7.33 -22.22
CA GLU A 72 -13.05 7.89 -23.57
C GLU A 72 -12.97 6.79 -24.65
N LEU A 73 -12.23 5.71 -24.39
CA LEU A 73 -12.16 4.56 -25.28
C LEU A 73 -13.48 3.83 -25.43
N GLN A 74 -14.31 3.83 -24.38
CA GLN A 74 -15.66 3.27 -24.48
C GLN A 74 -16.50 4.06 -25.48
N LYS A 75 -16.36 5.39 -25.52
CA LYS A 75 -17.03 6.25 -26.53
C LYS A 75 -16.47 5.99 -27.93
N ASP A 76 -15.16 5.84 -28.06
CA ASP A 76 -14.54 5.46 -29.34
C ASP A 76 -15.07 4.12 -29.85
N HIS A 77 -15.24 3.14 -28.96
CA HIS A 77 -15.77 1.82 -29.32
C HIS A 77 -17.25 1.87 -29.77
N GLU A 78 -18.03 2.79 -29.22
CA GLU A 78 -19.41 3.04 -29.68
C GLU A 78 -19.46 3.67 -31.07
N GLU A 79 -18.44 4.47 -31.44
CA GLU A 79 -18.31 5.10 -32.75
C GLU A 79 -17.71 4.15 -33.81
N ASP A 80 -16.64 3.41 -33.47
CA ASP A 80 -15.96 2.42 -34.31
C ASP A 80 -15.40 1.27 -33.45
N GLU A 81 -15.88 0.05 -33.72
CA GLU A 81 -15.47 -1.15 -32.97
C GLU A 81 -14.01 -1.57 -33.25
N PHE A 82 -13.45 -1.20 -34.40
CA PHE A 82 -12.21 -1.73 -34.92
C PHE A 82 -11.02 -0.79 -34.75
N LEU A 83 -11.21 0.52 -34.88
CA LEU A 83 -10.13 1.51 -34.89
C LEU A 83 -10.48 2.76 -34.08
N THR A 84 -9.51 3.27 -33.33
CA THR A 84 -9.52 4.62 -32.77
C THR A 84 -8.33 5.42 -33.29
N ASP A 85 -8.58 6.68 -33.64
CA ASP A 85 -7.55 7.65 -34.01
C ASP A 85 -6.93 8.36 -32.81
N ARG A 86 -7.61 8.31 -31.65
CA ARG A 86 -7.19 9.01 -30.44
C ARG A 86 -6.12 8.25 -29.67
N TYR A 87 -6.23 6.92 -29.62
CA TYR A 87 -5.40 6.09 -28.76
C TYR A 87 -4.71 4.98 -29.54
N PHE A 88 -3.47 4.67 -29.15
CA PHE A 88 -2.78 3.49 -29.62
C PHE A 88 -1.95 2.87 -28.51
N LEU A 89 -1.94 1.54 -28.45
CA LEU A 89 -1.03 0.79 -27.62
C LEU A 89 0.25 0.52 -28.41
N ARG A 90 1.39 0.93 -27.86
CA ARG A 90 2.72 0.72 -28.46
C ARG A 90 3.59 -0.10 -27.52
N ILE A 91 4.21 -1.15 -28.04
CA ILE A 91 5.28 -1.88 -27.37
C ILE A 91 6.58 -1.55 -28.10
N SER A 92 7.51 -0.89 -27.40
CA SER A 92 8.85 -0.61 -27.90
C SER A 92 9.91 -1.32 -27.05
N TYR A 93 11.05 -1.62 -27.65
CA TYR A 93 12.24 -2.08 -26.94
C TYR A 93 13.44 -1.23 -27.33
N LYS A 94 14.34 -1.06 -26.35
CA LYS A 94 15.61 -0.39 -26.59
C LYS A 94 16.57 -1.38 -27.22
N SER A 95 17.01 -1.08 -28.44
CA SER A 95 18.08 -1.85 -29.07
C SER A 95 19.38 -1.66 -28.28
N THR A 96 20.22 -2.71 -28.23
CA THR A 96 21.57 -2.64 -27.66
C THR A 96 22.56 -1.86 -28.53
N SER A 97 22.18 -1.52 -29.77
CA SER A 97 22.92 -0.64 -30.66
C SER A 97 22.52 0.83 -30.45
N TYR A 98 23.50 1.75 -30.63
CA TYR A 98 23.26 3.19 -30.63
C TYR A 98 22.24 3.54 -31.73
N GLY A 99 20.98 3.76 -31.35
CA GLY A 99 19.88 3.99 -32.28
C GLY A 99 18.52 3.87 -31.61
N SER A 100 17.56 4.64 -32.09
CA SER A 100 16.21 4.85 -31.57
C SER A 100 15.47 3.58 -31.12
N GLU A 101 14.54 3.75 -30.17
CA GLU A 101 13.60 2.71 -29.73
C GLU A 101 12.94 2.02 -30.93
N GLN A 102 13.06 0.69 -30.99
CA GLN A 102 12.42 -0.11 -32.02
C GLN A 102 11.00 -0.46 -31.58
N GLU A 103 10.05 -0.30 -32.49
CA GLU A 103 8.65 -0.63 -32.26
C GLU A 103 8.41 -2.11 -32.59
N ALA A 104 7.95 -2.88 -31.60
CA ALA A 104 7.58 -4.28 -31.77
C ALA A 104 6.11 -4.43 -32.18
N LEU A 105 5.24 -3.56 -31.67
CA LEU A 105 3.79 -3.66 -31.87
C LEU A 105 3.12 -2.30 -31.75
N ARG A 106 2.14 -2.06 -32.62
CA ARG A 106 1.21 -0.93 -32.56
C ARG A 106 -0.21 -1.44 -32.75
N ILE A 107 -1.11 -1.15 -31.81
CA ILE A 107 -2.52 -1.52 -31.87
C ILE A 107 -3.37 -0.25 -31.72
N GLN A 108 -4.34 -0.08 -32.60
CA GLN A 108 -5.34 1.01 -32.57
C GLN A 108 -6.75 0.51 -32.25
N ASN A 109 -6.92 -0.77 -31.94
CA ASN A 109 -8.23 -1.30 -31.64
C ASN A 109 -8.69 -0.89 -30.23
N PRO A 110 -9.82 -0.18 -30.08
CA PRO A 110 -10.23 0.37 -28.79
C PRO A 110 -10.54 -0.72 -27.76
N LYS A 111 -11.11 -1.86 -28.18
CA LYS A 111 -11.41 -3.00 -27.29
C LYS A 111 -10.13 -3.64 -26.73
N LEU A 112 -9.14 -3.92 -27.58
CA LEU A 112 -7.84 -4.44 -27.12
C LEU A 112 -7.09 -3.46 -26.22
N ILE A 113 -7.14 -2.17 -26.54
CA ILE A 113 -6.55 -1.13 -25.67
C ILE A 113 -7.27 -1.13 -24.31
N GLY A 114 -8.61 -1.20 -24.30
CA GLY A 114 -9.43 -1.27 -23.10
C GLY A 114 -9.11 -2.47 -22.21
N GLU A 115 -8.90 -3.66 -22.79
CA GLU A 115 -8.52 -4.87 -22.04
C GLU A 115 -7.16 -4.70 -21.34
N VAL A 116 -6.18 -4.15 -22.04
CA VAL A 116 -4.84 -3.89 -21.47
C VAL A 116 -4.91 -2.83 -20.37
N LEU A 117 -5.72 -1.78 -20.55
CA LEU A 117 -5.96 -0.77 -19.52
C LEU A 117 -6.63 -1.38 -18.29
N GLY A 118 -7.65 -2.22 -18.46
CA GLY A 118 -8.32 -2.91 -17.36
C GLY A 118 -7.35 -3.77 -16.56
N PHE A 119 -6.49 -4.53 -17.23
CA PHE A 119 -5.43 -5.29 -16.58
C PHE A 119 -4.46 -4.38 -15.80
N ALA A 120 -4.01 -3.28 -16.41
CA ALA A 120 -3.09 -2.34 -15.77
C ALA A 120 -3.71 -1.68 -14.52
N ILE A 121 -4.97 -1.24 -14.59
CA ILE A 121 -5.72 -0.67 -13.46
C ILE A 121 -5.83 -1.71 -12.33
N GLY A 122 -6.17 -2.96 -12.66
CA GLY A 122 -6.22 -4.06 -11.69
C GLY A 122 -4.90 -4.22 -10.92
N LYS A 123 -3.77 -4.25 -11.65
CA LYS A 123 -2.44 -4.35 -11.04
C LYS A 123 -2.03 -3.12 -10.23
N ILE A 124 -2.40 -1.92 -10.67
CA ILE A 124 -2.19 -0.71 -9.88
C ILE A 124 -2.96 -0.79 -8.57
N ASN A 125 -4.22 -1.23 -8.59
CA ASN A 125 -5.03 -1.34 -7.39
C ASN A 125 -4.48 -2.39 -6.40
N GLU A 126 -4.04 -3.56 -6.88
CA GLU A 126 -3.32 -4.54 -6.05
C GLU A 126 -2.13 -3.88 -5.32
N LYS A 127 -1.28 -3.14 -6.06
CA LYS A 127 -0.12 -2.45 -5.48
C LYS A 127 -0.48 -1.31 -4.54
N ARG A 128 -1.58 -0.60 -4.79
CA ARG A 128 -2.11 0.43 -3.87
C ARG A 128 -2.51 -0.20 -2.55
N THR A 129 -3.25 -1.31 -2.57
CA THR A 129 -3.66 -2.02 -1.35
C THR A 129 -2.45 -2.53 -0.56
N GLU A 130 -1.44 -3.09 -1.23
CA GLU A 130 -0.18 -3.49 -0.59
C GLU A 130 0.51 -2.30 0.10
N LEU A 131 0.68 -1.18 -0.60
CA LEU A 131 1.31 0.02 -0.05
C LEU A 131 0.52 0.65 1.10
N GLN A 132 -0.80 0.71 1.01
CA GLN A 132 -1.66 1.19 2.10
C GLN A 132 -1.53 0.32 3.35
N THR A 133 -1.44 -1.01 3.17
CA THR A 133 -1.20 -1.94 4.29
C THR A 133 0.14 -1.66 4.95
N LEU A 134 1.20 -1.46 4.18
CA LEU A 134 2.55 -1.17 4.70
C LEU A 134 2.66 0.20 5.40
N ILE A 135 1.91 1.21 4.94
CA ILE A 135 1.92 2.56 5.55
C ILE A 135 1.16 2.57 6.89
N ASN A 136 0.14 1.73 7.03
CA ASN A 136 -0.75 1.65 8.19
C ASN A 136 -0.32 0.60 9.22
N ALA A 137 0.57 -0.33 8.84
CA ALA A 137 1.25 -1.25 9.75
C ALA A 137 2.24 -0.50 10.66
#